data_AF-A0A4V1BWC7-F1
#
_entry.id   AF-A0A4V1BWC7-F1
#
_cell.length_a   1.000
_cell.length_b   1.000
_cell.length_c   1.000
_cell.angle_alpha   90.00
_cell.angle_beta   90.00
_cell.angle_gamma   90.00
#
_symmetry.space_group_name_H-M   'P 1'
#
loop_
_entity.id
_entity.type
_entity.pdbx_description
1 polymer ?
#
loop_
_entity_poly.entity_id
_entity_poly.type
_entity_poly.pdbx_seq_one_letter_code
_entity_poly.pdbx_strand_id
1 'polypeptide(L)'
;MFNDIQALISDLDSRRSLLFEQMKEFESLQEEIKQLTAESGHSATAQNKLKKLEQAFPEGIDKCQKDILAKINSLEENFKVIEKTFKSINHEPDDGNSSLLGSDTAVNTKKKTFKSYI
;
A
#
# COMPACT_ATOMS: atom_id res chain seq x y z
N MET A 1 -18.18 -8.51 16.95
CA MET A 1 -17.93 -8.62 15.49
C MET A 1 -18.02 -7.27 14.79
N PHE A 2 -19.17 -6.58 14.78
CA PHE A 2 -19.26 -5.23 14.16
C PHE A 2 -18.34 -4.19 14.82
N ASN A 3 -18.27 -4.17 16.16
CA ASN A 3 -17.37 -3.28 16.92
C ASN A 3 -15.88 -3.59 16.68
N ASP A 4 -15.52 -4.87 16.50
CA ASP A 4 -14.14 -5.28 16.23
C ASP A 4 -13.69 -4.82 14.83
N ILE A 5 -14.62 -4.82 13.87
CA ILE A 5 -14.40 -4.33 12.51
C ILE A 5 -14.25 -2.79 12.50
N GLN A 6 -15.08 -2.06 13.25
CA GLN A 6 -14.92 -0.61 13.38
C GLN A 6 -13.59 -0.23 14.05
N ALA A 7 -13.18 -0.97 15.08
CA ALA A 7 -11.88 -0.78 15.72
C ALA A 7 -10.72 -1.02 14.74
N LEU A 8 -10.82 -2.06 13.91
CA LEU A 8 -9.83 -2.34 12.87
C LEU A 8 -9.75 -1.19 11.85
N ILE A 9 -10.90 -0.70 11.34
CA ILE A 9 -10.94 0.41 10.38
C ILE A 9 -10.31 1.68 10.99
N SER A 10 -10.59 1.97 12.27
CA SER A 10 -10.01 3.12 12.96
C SER A 10 -8.50 3.00 13.20
N ASP A 11 -7.99 1.82 13.53
CA ASP A 11 -6.53 1.58 13.65
C ASP A 11 -5.84 1.76 12.29
N LEU A 12 -6.47 1.29 11.22
CA LEU A 12 -5.93 1.41 9.86
C LEU A 12 -5.86 2.87 9.40
N ASP A 13 -6.89 3.68 9.68
CA ASP A 13 -6.90 5.10 9.36
C ASP A 13 -5.86 5.89 10.17
N SER A 14 -5.64 5.49 11.43
CA SER A 14 -4.57 6.04 12.28
C SER A 14 -3.18 5.73 11.71
N ARG A 15 -2.95 4.48 11.28
CA ARG A 15 -1.68 4.08 10.63
C ARG A 15 -1.45 4.80 9.31
N ARG A 16 -2.51 5.00 8.52
CA ARG A 16 -2.44 5.79 7.28
C ARG A 16 -2.00 7.23 7.56
N SER A 17 -2.60 7.85 8.57
CA SER A 17 -2.27 9.23 8.96
C SER A 17 -0.81 9.35 9.40
N LEU A 18 -0.32 8.41 10.21
CA LEU A 18 1.08 8.37 10.63
C LEU A 18 2.04 8.18 9.45
N LEU A 19 1.72 7.28 8.51
CA LEU A 19 2.53 7.08 7.30
C LEU A 19 2.61 8.35 6.45
N PHE A 20 1.52 9.13 6.38
CA PHE A 20 1.49 10.39 5.66
C PHE A 20 2.39 11.46 6.32
N GLU A 21 2.42 11.53 7.64
CA GLU A 21 3.37 12.42 8.34
C GLU A 21 4.81 12.01 8.11
N GLN A 22 5.12 10.71 8.22
CA GLN A 22 6.45 10.17 7.94
C GLN A 22 6.90 10.46 6.49
N MET A 23 5.97 10.43 5.54
CA MET A 23 6.23 10.81 4.15
C MET A 23 6.62 12.29 4.02
N LYS A 24 5.93 13.19 4.72
CA LYS A 24 6.24 14.60 4.70
C LYS A 24 7.62 14.89 5.30
N GLU A 25 7.99 14.20 6.39
CA GLU A 25 9.34 14.27 6.94
C GLU A 25 10.38 13.77 5.92
N PHE A 26 10.07 12.71 5.19
CA PHE A 26 10.96 12.18 4.15
C PHE A 26 11.16 13.15 2.98
N GLU A 27 10.11 13.87 2.55
CA GLU A 27 10.21 14.92 1.54
C GLU A 27 11.10 16.08 2.00
N SER A 28 10.98 16.50 3.26
CA SER A 28 11.85 17.52 3.86
C SER A 28 13.32 17.08 3.86
N LEU A 29 13.59 15.81 4.22
CA LEU A 29 14.95 15.25 4.15
C LEU A 29 15.51 15.29 2.72
N GLN A 30 14.69 15.05 1.69
CA GLN A 30 15.14 15.17 0.31
C GLN A 30 15.51 16.60 -0.08
N GLU A 31 14.79 17.61 0.40
CA GLU A 31 15.18 19.01 0.20
C GLU A 31 16.51 19.33 0.86
N GLU A 32 16.74 18.85 2.09
CA GLU A 32 18.04 18.98 2.77
C GLU A 32 19.17 18.32 1.95
N ILE A 33 18.93 17.13 1.40
CA ILE A 33 19.91 16.42 0.57
C ILE A 33 20.23 17.19 -0.71
N LYS A 34 19.23 17.83 -1.35
CA LYS A 34 19.44 18.69 -2.51
C LYS A 34 20.29 19.91 -2.16
N GLN A 35 20.04 20.54 -1.02
CA GLN A 35 20.86 21.65 -0.51
C GLN A 35 22.30 21.20 -0.25
N LEU A 36 22.48 20.08 0.47
CA LEU A 36 23.80 19.50 0.72
C LEU A 36 24.53 19.18 -0.59
N THR A 37 23.82 18.68 -1.61
CA THR A 37 24.38 18.42 -2.94
C THR A 37 24.86 19.70 -3.61
N ALA A 38 24.07 20.76 -3.58
CA ALA A 38 24.45 22.06 -4.13
C ALA A 38 25.67 22.67 -3.40
N GLU A 39 25.74 22.49 -2.08
CA GLU A 39 26.83 23.01 -1.24
C GLU A 39 28.10 22.13 -1.26
N SER A 40 27.99 20.88 -1.71
CA SER A 40 29.08 19.90 -1.68
C SER A 40 30.31 20.27 -2.50
N GLY A 41 30.16 21.15 -3.49
CA GLY A 41 31.28 21.70 -4.25
C GLY A 41 32.19 22.63 -3.43
N HIS A 42 31.71 23.12 -2.28
CA HIS A 42 32.37 24.13 -1.46
C HIS A 42 32.48 23.76 0.02
N SER A 43 31.88 22.64 0.45
CA SER A 43 31.85 22.19 1.84
C SER A 43 32.24 20.72 1.98
N ALA A 44 33.39 20.47 2.60
CA ALA A 44 33.86 19.12 2.94
C ALA A 44 32.90 18.40 3.90
N THR A 45 32.18 19.16 4.75
CA THR A 45 31.15 18.62 5.65
C THR A 45 29.94 18.11 4.85
N ALA A 46 29.51 18.85 3.83
CA ALA A 46 28.40 18.44 2.96
C ALA A 46 28.76 17.19 2.15
N GLN A 47 29.98 17.11 1.61
CA GLN A 47 30.46 15.88 0.94
C GLN A 47 30.44 14.66 1.87
N ASN A 48 30.94 14.80 3.11
CA ASN A 48 30.95 13.69 4.05
C ASN A 48 29.53 13.23 4.43
N LYS A 49 28.58 14.15 4.57
CA LYS A 49 27.17 13.82 4.81
C LYS A 49 26.58 13.07 3.61
N LEU A 50 26.78 13.54 2.39
CA LEU A 50 26.31 12.87 1.17
C LEU A 50 26.91 11.48 1.01
N LYS A 51 28.20 11.31 1.28
CA LYS A 51 28.86 10.00 1.20
C LYS A 51 28.28 8.98 2.17
N LYS A 52 27.97 9.39 3.40
CA LYS A 52 27.29 8.53 4.38
C LYS A 52 25.87 8.18 3.92
N LEU A 53 25.20 9.13 3.30
CA LEU A 53 23.86 8.97 2.77
C LEU A 53 23.82 7.97 1.59
N GLU A 54 24.77 8.07 0.66
CA GLU A 54 24.94 7.11 -0.45
C GLU A 54 25.22 5.69 0.07
N GLN A 55 26.00 5.56 1.16
CA GLN A 55 26.25 4.27 1.79
C GLN A 55 25.00 3.67 2.44
N ALA A 56 24.17 4.51 3.05
CA ALA A 56 22.91 4.07 3.67
C ALA A 56 21.84 3.72 2.63
N PHE A 57 21.88 4.36 1.46
CA PHE A 57 20.90 4.19 0.37
C PHE A 57 21.62 3.90 -0.96
N PRO A 58 22.17 2.68 -1.14
CA PRO A 58 23.00 2.34 -2.29
C PRO A 58 22.22 2.36 -3.62
N GLU A 59 20.90 2.19 -3.58
CA GLU A 59 20.04 2.28 -4.76
C GLU A 59 19.52 3.70 -5.03
N GLY A 60 19.94 4.68 -4.23
CA GLY A 60 19.47 6.06 -4.26
C GLY A 60 18.21 6.28 -3.42
N ILE A 61 18.16 7.45 -2.78
CA ILE A 61 17.01 7.87 -1.95
C ILE A 61 15.73 8.01 -2.77
N ASP A 62 15.83 8.44 -4.03
CA ASP A 62 14.68 8.60 -4.92
C ASP A 62 13.97 7.27 -5.20
N LYS A 63 14.73 6.15 -5.30
CA LYS A 63 14.14 4.82 -5.49
C LYS A 63 13.38 4.39 -4.24
N CYS A 64 14.00 4.55 -3.07
CA CYS A 64 13.38 4.23 -1.79
C CYS A 64 12.06 4.99 -1.59
N GLN A 65 12.03 6.28 -1.94
CA GLN A 65 10.82 7.10 -1.89
C GLN A 65 9.71 6.58 -2.81
N LYS A 66 10.05 6.27 -4.07
CA LYS A 66 9.08 5.75 -5.05
C LYS A 66 8.49 4.43 -4.59
N ASP A 67 9.32 3.55 -4.01
CA ASP A 67 8.87 2.25 -3.51
C ASP A 67 7.94 2.42 -2.29
N ILE A 68 8.24 3.35 -1.40
CA ILE A 68 7.38 3.69 -0.25
C ILE A 68 6.03 4.25 -0.73
N LEU A 69 6.05 5.21 -1.65
CA LEU A 69 4.84 5.80 -2.26
C LEU A 69 3.97 4.73 -2.93
N ALA A 70 4.57 3.85 -3.71
CA ALA A 70 3.86 2.77 -4.37
C ALA A 70 3.18 1.83 -3.36
N LYS A 71 3.86 1.50 -2.27
CA LYS A 71 3.28 0.67 -1.19
C LYS A 71 2.12 1.38 -0.48
N ILE A 72 2.24 2.67 -0.20
CA ILE A 72 1.17 3.46 0.42
C ILE A 72 -0.05 3.50 -0.49
N ASN A 73 0.12 3.80 -1.78
CA ASN A 73 -0.97 3.80 -2.74
C ASN A 73 -1.66 2.42 -2.82
N SER A 74 -0.88 1.33 -2.80
CA SER A 74 -1.44 -0.02 -2.75
C SER A 74 -2.22 -0.29 -1.46
N LEU A 75 -1.74 0.21 -0.32
CA LEU A 75 -2.45 0.14 0.97
C LEU A 75 -3.77 0.90 0.90
N GLU A 76 -3.80 2.12 0.36
CA GLU A 76 -5.02 2.91 0.20
C GLU A 76 -6.08 2.19 -0.65
N GLU A 77 -5.68 1.60 -1.78
CA GLU A 77 -6.60 0.83 -2.63
C GLU A 77 -7.13 -0.42 -1.91
N ASN A 78 -6.26 -1.12 -1.17
CA ASN A 78 -6.69 -2.25 -0.35
C ASN A 78 -7.71 -1.82 0.72
N PHE A 79 -7.53 -0.64 1.35
CA PHE A 79 -8.48 -0.13 2.32
C PHE A 79 -9.83 0.24 1.71
N LYS A 80 -9.86 0.87 0.54
CA LYS A 80 -11.12 1.16 -0.17
C LYS A 80 -11.90 -0.13 -0.48
N VAL A 81 -11.20 -1.18 -0.89
CA VAL A 81 -11.81 -2.50 -1.16
C VAL A 81 -12.39 -3.10 0.12
N ILE A 82 -11.64 -3.05 1.23
CA ILE A 82 -12.08 -3.55 2.53
C ILE A 82 -13.32 -2.77 3.01
N GLU A 83 -13.30 -1.44 2.95
CA GLU A 83 -14.43 -0.58 3.34
C GLU A 83 -15.69 -0.90 2.52
N LYS A 84 -15.55 -1.03 1.18
CA LYS A 84 -16.66 -1.39 0.29
C LYS A 84 -17.23 -2.78 0.61
N THR A 85 -16.36 -3.75 0.89
CA THR A 85 -16.77 -5.11 1.26
C THR A 85 -17.58 -5.08 2.56
N PHE A 86 -17.14 -4.31 3.56
CA PHE A 86 -17.87 -4.17 4.83
C PHE A 86 -19.20 -3.43 4.70
N LYS A 87 -19.28 -2.37 3.89
CA LYS A 87 -20.56 -1.70 3.61
C LYS A 87 -21.57 -2.63 2.93
N SER A 88 -21.08 -3.54 2.08
CA SER A 88 -21.94 -4.53 1.39
C SER A 88 -22.46 -5.60 2.35
N ILE A 89 -21.64 -6.05 3.31
CA ILE A 89 -22.05 -7.03 4.33
C ILE A 89 -23.13 -6.47 5.27
N ASN A 90 -23.10 -5.18 5.58
CA ASN A 90 -24.13 -4.52 6.39
C ASN A 90 -25.43 -4.20 5.64
N HIS A 91 -25.49 -4.50 4.34
CA HIS A 91 -26.64 -4.20 3.48
C HIS A 91 -27.34 -5.46 2.95
N GLU A 92 -27.11 -6.64 3.52
CA GLU A 92 -28.08 -7.73 3.40
C GLU A 92 -29.18 -7.49 4.45
N PRO A 93 -30.38 -7.01 4.08
CA PRO A 93 -31.52 -7.17 4.97
C PRO A 93 -31.84 -8.65 5.06
N ASP A 94 -31.92 -9.14 6.29
CA ASP A 94 -32.62 -10.35 6.67
C ASP A 94 -34.09 -10.23 6.24
N ASP A 95 -34.39 -10.53 4.97
CA ASP A 95 -35.74 -10.83 4.52
C ASP A 95 -35.88 -12.36 4.47
N GLY A 96 -36.18 -12.91 5.64
CA GLY A 96 -36.71 -14.27 5.75
C GLY A 96 -38.03 -14.38 4.99
N ASN A 97 -37.99 -14.92 3.77
CA ASN A 97 -39.03 -15.84 3.34
C ASN A 97 -38.53 -16.88 2.32
N SER A 98 -39.02 -18.09 2.53
CA SER A 98 -38.72 -19.35 1.88
C SER A 98 -38.92 -19.37 0.36
N SER A 99 -38.18 -20.29 -0.29
CA SER A 99 -38.44 -20.89 -1.61
C SER A 99 -37.76 -20.23 -2.82
N LEU A 100 -36.63 -20.81 -3.27
CA LEU A 100 -36.66 -21.62 -4.49
C LEU A 100 -35.36 -22.43 -4.68
N LEU A 101 -35.56 -23.71 -4.93
CA LEU A 101 -34.61 -24.63 -5.55
C LEU A 101 -34.49 -24.27 -7.06
N GLY A 102 -33.27 -24.30 -7.62
CA GLY A 102 -32.97 -24.23 -9.07
C GLY A 102 -32.75 -22.80 -9.58
N SER A 103 -31.76 -22.47 -10.40
CA SER A 103 -31.14 -23.26 -11.48
C SER A 103 -29.84 -22.60 -11.97
N ASP A 104 -28.87 -23.45 -12.30
CA ASP A 104 -27.85 -23.33 -13.36
C ASP A 104 -27.23 -21.96 -13.68
N THR A 105 -25.99 -21.76 -13.21
CA THR A 105 -24.95 -21.17 -14.07
C THR A 105 -23.67 -21.99 -13.99
N ALA A 106 -23.39 -22.69 -15.09
CA ALA A 106 -22.32 -23.64 -15.29
C ALA A 106 -20.91 -23.05 -15.09
N VAL A 107 -20.12 -23.72 -14.25
CA VAL A 107 -18.68 -23.50 -14.14
C VAL A 107 -17.99 -24.11 -15.37
N ASN A 108 -17.70 -23.30 -16.38
CA ASN A 108 -16.87 -23.72 -17.52
C ASN A 108 -15.39 -23.74 -17.11
N THR A 109 -14.95 -24.85 -16.50
CA THR A 109 -13.53 -25.11 -16.24
C THR A 109 -12.91 -25.77 -17.47
N LYS A 110 -12.27 -24.96 -18.33
CA LYS A 110 -11.41 -25.47 -19.40
C LYS A 110 -10.18 -26.16 -18.78
N LYS A 111 -10.23 -27.49 -18.69
CA LYS A 111 -9.06 -28.34 -18.36
C LYS A 111 -8.03 -28.20 -19.48
N LYS A 112 -6.88 -27.58 -19.20
CA LYS A 112 -5.67 -27.67 -20.04
C LYS A 112 -5.01 -29.02 -19.77
N THR A 113 -5.13 -29.95 -20.70
CA THR A 113 -4.32 -31.18 -20.77
C THR A 113 -2.92 -30.83 -21.27
N PHE A 114 -1.90 -31.06 -20.44
CA PHE A 114 -0.51 -31.07 -20.88
C PHE A 114 -0.23 -32.41 -21.58
N LYS A 115 0.14 -32.36 -22.86
CA LYS A 115 0.70 -33.52 -23.57
C LYS A 115 2.15 -33.72 -23.10
N SER A 116 2.42 -34.86 -22.47
CA SER A 116 3.77 -35.38 -22.28
C SER A 116 4.18 -36.14 -23.55
N TYR A 117 5.30 -35.78 -24.15
CA TYR A 117 5.95 -36.57 -25.20
C TYR A 117 7.02 -37.45 -24.55
N ILE A 118 6.92 -38.76 -24.76
CA ILE A 118 8.04 -39.71 -24.76
C ILE A 118 8.03 -40.35 -26.13
#